data_AF-A0A494XUJ4-F1
#
_entry.id   AF-A0A494XUJ4-F1
#
_cell.length_a   1.000
_cell.length_b   1.000
_cell.length_c   1.000
_cell.angle_alpha   90.00
_cell.angle_beta   90.00
_cell.angle_gamma   90.00
#
_symmetry.space_group_name_H-M   'P 1'
#
loop_
_entity.id
_entity.type
_entity.pdbx_description
1 polymer ?
#
loop_
_entity_poly.entity_id
_entity_poly.type
_entity_poly.pdbx_seq_one_letter_code
_entity_poly.pdbx_strand_id
1 'polypeptide(L)'
;MPNLVSDDNRARWYRLESAKRRLLYTLAALDLPVLPKTVDNVLEPARDAQDASGTTPANGVPDANGANGTDGADGAPAPVSQAGRTYSKEGVAFEFLEDTPDGERVMTGHDHGLITLNIAEADDAQREAIRTKMHEPYRTLLGHFRHEIGHYYFDVLVADTHWNAPFRAMFGDERADYGEALARHYREGAPPDWNMAFVSAYASAHPWEDWAETWAHYLHMVDTLDTATSCGLKLVPDDPAEPTLSDTSPVEDAAFDDLMQRWFPLTYALNSLNRSLGMPDGYPFALAQGVVEKLRFVHRVIAGGVPVRETGAQSEASASAAGANGPSADSGAGANTGASGAAPSLEQEMLDP
;
A
#
# COMPACT_ATOMS: atom_id res chain seq x y z
N MET A 1 -18.09 -7.87 3.77
CA MET A 1 -18.63 -6.63 4.38
C MET A 1 -18.99 -6.93 5.84
N PRO A 2 -18.55 -6.13 6.82
CA PRO A 2 -18.67 -6.43 8.24
C PRO A 2 -20.12 -6.39 8.75
N ASN A 3 -20.42 -7.17 9.79
CA ASN A 3 -21.72 -7.15 10.43
C ASN A 3 -21.86 -5.94 11.37
N LEU A 4 -22.53 -4.89 10.89
CA LEU A 4 -22.72 -3.62 11.61
C LEU A 4 -23.85 -3.65 12.66
N VAL A 5 -24.49 -4.80 12.89
CA VAL A 5 -25.47 -4.97 13.96
C VAL A 5 -24.79 -4.97 15.34
N SER A 6 -23.52 -5.38 15.42
CA SER A 6 -22.72 -5.31 16.64
C SER A 6 -22.26 -3.87 16.94
N ASP A 7 -22.43 -3.43 18.19
CA ASP A 7 -21.99 -2.11 18.68
C ASP A 7 -20.48 -1.91 18.51
N ASP A 8 -19.69 -2.96 18.77
CA ASP A 8 -18.23 -2.93 18.64
C ASP A 8 -17.82 -2.79 17.17
N ASN A 9 -18.49 -3.48 16.25
CA ASN A 9 -18.21 -3.37 14.82
C ASN A 9 -18.57 -1.99 14.26
N ARG A 10 -19.61 -1.31 14.79
CA ARG A 10 -19.86 0.09 14.43
C ARG A 10 -18.75 1.03 14.90
N ALA A 11 -18.23 0.83 16.11
CA ALA A 11 -17.12 1.63 16.63
C ALA A 11 -15.85 1.44 15.78
N ARG A 12 -15.53 0.19 15.44
CA ARG A 12 -14.41 -0.16 14.54
C ARG A 12 -14.59 0.45 13.14
N TRP A 13 -15.78 0.34 12.57
CA TRP A 13 -16.13 0.96 11.29
C TRP A 13 -15.97 2.48 11.31
N TYR A 14 -16.45 3.15 12.37
CA TYR A 14 -16.30 4.59 12.52
C TYR A 14 -14.83 5.03 12.55
N ARG A 15 -13.96 4.26 13.21
CA ARG A 15 -12.51 4.52 13.26
C ARG A 15 -11.86 4.36 11.88
N LEU A 16 -12.20 3.31 11.14
CA LEU A 16 -11.75 3.10 9.76
C LEU A 16 -12.16 4.27 8.86
N GLU A 17 -13.44 4.65 8.89
CA GLU A 17 -13.94 5.76 8.09
C GLU A 17 -13.30 7.10 8.47
N SER A 18 -13.03 7.32 9.76
CA SER A 18 -12.35 8.54 10.23
C SER A 18 -10.89 8.59 9.74
N ALA A 19 -10.17 7.46 9.82
CA ALA A 19 -8.80 7.36 9.30
C ALA A 19 -8.75 7.54 7.78
N LYS A 20 -9.64 6.85 7.04
CA LYS A 20 -9.77 7.00 5.58
C LYS A 20 -10.05 8.45 5.19
N ARG A 21 -11.01 9.12 5.83
CA ARG A 21 -11.31 10.54 5.55
C ARG A 21 -10.10 11.43 5.77
N ARG A 22 -9.37 11.25 6.87
CA ARG A 22 -8.16 12.02 7.16
C ARG A 22 -7.09 11.81 6.07
N LEU A 23 -6.87 10.57 5.65
CA LEU A 23 -5.99 10.29 4.50
C LEU A 23 -6.45 11.03 3.25
N LEU A 24 -7.74 10.93 2.89
CA LEU A 24 -8.29 11.57 1.69
C LEU A 24 -8.12 13.09 1.71
N TYR A 25 -8.26 13.74 2.87
CA TYR A 25 -7.97 15.18 3.02
C TYR A 25 -6.50 15.49 2.71
N THR A 26 -5.56 14.72 3.26
CA THR A 26 -4.12 14.92 2.99
C THR A 26 -3.81 14.72 1.51
N LEU A 27 -4.38 13.71 0.86
CA LEU A 27 -4.18 13.47 -0.57
C LEU A 27 -4.74 14.61 -1.43
N ALA A 28 -5.93 15.11 -1.08
CA ALA A 28 -6.54 16.24 -1.76
C ALA A 28 -5.76 17.54 -1.59
N ALA A 29 -5.22 17.80 -0.39
CA ALA A 29 -4.36 18.96 -0.14
C ALA A 29 -3.07 18.92 -0.98
N LEU A 30 -2.56 17.72 -1.28
CA LEU A 30 -1.37 17.52 -2.10
C LEU A 30 -1.67 17.38 -3.60
N ASP A 31 -2.89 17.70 -4.04
CA ASP A 31 -3.36 17.55 -5.43
C ASP A 31 -3.15 16.14 -6.02
N LEU A 32 -3.13 15.11 -5.17
CA LEU A 32 -2.99 13.73 -5.61
C LEU A 32 -4.33 13.17 -6.06
N PRO A 33 -4.40 12.49 -7.22
CA PRO A 33 -5.65 11.99 -7.76
C PRO A 33 -6.18 10.83 -6.90
N VAL A 34 -7.45 10.91 -6.54
CA VAL A 34 -8.22 9.80 -5.96
C VAL A 34 -9.32 9.46 -6.94
N LEU A 35 -8.95 8.74 -8.01
CA LEU A 35 -9.93 8.30 -9.01
C LEU A 35 -10.68 7.08 -8.45
N PRO A 36 -12.01 7.05 -8.47
CA PRO A 36 -12.74 5.87 -8.04
C PRO A 36 -12.49 4.73 -9.02
N LYS A 37 -12.25 3.53 -8.47
CA LYS A 37 -12.07 2.33 -9.27
C LYS A 37 -13.35 1.97 -10.04
N THR A 38 -13.26 1.85 -11.36
CA THR A 38 -14.37 1.38 -12.19
C THR A 38 -14.38 -0.14 -12.25
N VAL A 39 -15.56 -0.75 -12.12
CA VAL A 39 -15.71 -2.19 -12.34
C VAL A 39 -15.85 -2.41 -13.83
N ASP A 40 -14.84 -3.00 -14.47
CA ASP A 40 -14.96 -3.46 -15.85
C ASP A 40 -15.89 -4.67 -15.84
N ASN A 41 -17.19 -4.43 -16.08
CA ASN A 41 -18.12 -5.52 -16.39
C ASN A 41 -17.75 -6.06 -17.78
N VAL A 42 -16.83 -7.02 -17.84
CA VAL A 42 -16.75 -7.92 -19.00
C VAL A 42 -17.97 -8.83 -18.92
N LEU A 43 -19.10 -8.35 -19.44
CA LEU A 43 -20.20 -9.21 -19.84
C LEU A 43 -19.69 -10.09 -20.99
N GLU A 44 -19.18 -11.27 -20.66
CA GLU A 44 -19.10 -12.38 -21.62
C GLU A 44 -20.47 -12.48 -22.30
N PRO A 45 -20.58 -12.32 -23.63
CA PRO A 45 -21.85 -12.48 -24.31
C PRO A 45 -22.32 -13.91 -24.07
N ALA A 46 -23.50 -14.05 -23.47
CA ALA A 46 -24.13 -15.33 -23.22
C ALA A 46 -24.12 -16.14 -24.51
N ARG A 47 -23.44 -17.30 -24.49
CA ARG A 47 -23.53 -18.28 -25.57
C ARG A 47 -24.95 -18.82 -25.57
N ASP A 48 -25.75 -18.33 -26.51
CA ASP A 48 -27.01 -18.95 -26.87
C ASP A 48 -26.75 -20.40 -27.30
N ALA A 49 -27.24 -21.34 -26.49
CA ALA A 49 -27.44 -22.73 -26.90
C ALA A 49 -28.85 -23.13 -26.46
N GLN A 50 -29.81 -22.81 -27.34
CA GLN A 50 -31.09 -23.52 -27.38
C GLN A 50 -30.87 -24.93 -27.93
N ASP A 51 -31.69 -25.84 -27.39
CA ASP A 51 -32.16 -27.09 -27.99
C ASP A 51 -31.36 -28.38 -27.68
N ALA A 52 -31.87 -29.17 -26.72
CA ALA A 52 -32.41 -30.49 -27.01
C ALA A 52 -32.97 -31.15 -25.74
N SER A 53 -34.27 -31.46 -25.80
CA SER A 53 -35.04 -32.26 -24.86
C SER A 53 -34.59 -33.73 -24.79
N GLY A 54 -34.71 -34.34 -23.61
CA GLY A 54 -35.32 -35.67 -23.48
C GLY A 54 -34.44 -36.85 -23.01
N THR A 55 -34.89 -37.46 -21.90
CA THR A 55 -34.79 -38.90 -21.54
C THR A 55 -33.76 -39.29 -20.46
N THR A 56 -34.26 -39.48 -19.24
CA THR A 56 -33.79 -40.49 -18.26
C THR A 56 -34.50 -41.84 -18.57
N PRO A 57 -33.99 -43.05 -18.19
CA PRO A 57 -33.81 -43.39 -16.77
C PRO A 57 -32.70 -44.43 -16.38
N ALA A 58 -32.41 -44.45 -15.06
CA ALA A 58 -32.21 -45.59 -14.15
C ALA A 58 -30.83 -46.28 -13.93
N ASN A 59 -30.43 -46.23 -12.64
CA ASN A 59 -29.94 -47.27 -11.72
C ASN A 59 -28.53 -47.90 -11.83
N GLY A 60 -27.80 -47.84 -10.69
CA GLY A 60 -26.76 -48.79 -10.30
C GLY A 60 -25.79 -48.28 -9.23
N VAL A 61 -25.86 -48.81 -8.01
CA VAL A 61 -24.92 -48.66 -6.86
C VAL A 61 -24.73 -50.07 -6.27
N PRO A 62 -23.66 -50.44 -5.53
CA PRO A 62 -22.24 -50.03 -5.53
C PRO A 62 -21.30 -51.24 -5.77
N ASP A 63 -19.98 -51.03 -5.84
CA ASP A 63 -19.04 -52.00 -5.28
C ASP A 63 -17.74 -51.34 -4.82
N ALA A 64 -17.25 -51.83 -3.67
CA ALA A 64 -16.13 -51.33 -2.91
C ALA A 64 -14.87 -52.19 -3.13
N ASN A 65 -13.70 -51.56 -3.23
CA ASN A 65 -12.47 -51.83 -2.46
C ASN A 65 -11.20 -51.38 -3.20
N GLY A 66 -10.25 -50.83 -2.43
CA GLY A 66 -8.82 -51.03 -2.70
C GLY A 66 -7.94 -49.79 -2.59
N ALA A 67 -7.41 -49.56 -1.39
CA ALA A 67 -6.43 -48.54 -1.03
C ALA A 67 -5.07 -48.65 -1.76
N ASN A 68 -4.42 -47.49 -2.01
CA ASN A 68 -3.06 -47.07 -1.59
C ASN A 68 -2.78 -45.72 -2.30
N GLY A 69 -2.55 -44.58 -1.63
CA GLY A 69 -1.37 -44.25 -0.85
C GLY A 69 -0.41 -43.39 -1.70
N THR A 70 -0.33 -42.08 -1.44
CA THR A 70 0.89 -41.24 -1.43
C THR A 70 0.52 -39.77 -1.19
N ASP A 71 1.08 -39.24 -0.10
CA ASP A 71 1.10 -37.84 0.29
C ASP A 71 1.78 -36.96 -0.75
N GLY A 72 1.32 -35.71 -0.89
CA GLY A 72 2.08 -34.67 -1.58
C GLY A 72 1.23 -33.50 -2.05
N ALA A 73 1.51 -32.33 -1.47
CA ALA A 73 1.08 -30.99 -1.87
C ALA A 73 -0.35 -30.56 -1.44
N ASP A 74 -0.52 -30.34 -0.14
CA ASP A 74 -1.46 -29.31 0.33
C ASP A 74 -0.95 -27.96 -0.15
N GLY A 75 -1.53 -27.48 -1.25
CA GLY A 75 -1.36 -26.13 -1.73
C GLY A 75 -1.93 -25.16 -0.70
N ALA A 76 -1.12 -24.18 -0.30
CA ALA A 76 -1.58 -23.05 0.49
C ALA A 76 -2.85 -22.45 -0.15
N PRO A 77 -3.87 -22.09 0.64
CA PRO A 77 -5.10 -21.52 0.11
C PRO A 77 -4.79 -20.20 -0.62
N ALA A 78 -5.21 -20.13 -1.89
CA ALA A 78 -5.16 -18.90 -2.67
C ALA A 78 -6.02 -17.81 -1.99
N PRO A 79 -5.60 -16.52 -2.03
CA PRO A 79 -6.43 -15.45 -1.50
C PRO A 79 -7.76 -15.40 -2.25
N VAL A 80 -8.85 -15.37 -1.49
CA VAL A 80 -10.21 -15.26 -2.00
C VAL A 80 -10.41 -13.85 -2.55
N SER A 81 -10.05 -13.65 -3.82
CA SER A 81 -10.68 -12.57 -4.60
C SER A 81 -12.16 -12.94 -4.68
N GLN A 82 -13.07 -12.10 -4.20
CA GLN A 82 -14.50 -12.28 -4.45
C GLN A 82 -14.69 -12.59 -5.95
N ALA A 83 -15.24 -13.77 -6.23
CA ALA A 83 -15.27 -14.37 -7.55
C ALA A 83 -15.72 -13.36 -8.63
N GLY A 84 -14.84 -13.11 -9.60
CA GLY A 84 -15.20 -12.56 -10.91
C GLY A 84 -15.17 -11.05 -11.10
N ARG A 85 -14.60 -10.25 -10.17
CA ARG A 85 -14.37 -8.81 -10.45
C ARG A 85 -12.96 -8.57 -10.96
N THR A 86 -12.83 -8.36 -12.26
CA THR A 86 -11.62 -7.78 -12.84
C THR A 86 -11.70 -6.27 -12.66
N TYR A 87 -10.66 -5.73 -12.06
CA TYR A 87 -10.58 -4.36 -11.63
C TYR A 87 -9.73 -3.58 -12.63
N SER A 88 -10.19 -2.39 -13.05
CA SER A 88 -9.38 -1.52 -13.91
C SER A 88 -8.04 -1.21 -13.23
N LYS A 89 -6.95 -1.11 -14.01
CA LYS A 89 -5.64 -0.61 -13.53
C LYS A 89 -5.69 0.86 -13.09
N GLU A 90 -6.81 1.52 -13.33
CA GLU A 90 -7.05 2.93 -13.06
C GLU A 90 -8.01 3.06 -11.89
N GLY A 91 -7.59 3.84 -10.88
CA GLY A 91 -8.39 4.18 -9.71
C GLY A 91 -8.12 3.35 -8.46
N VAL A 92 -8.62 3.87 -7.33
CA VAL A 92 -8.49 3.30 -5.99
C VAL A 92 -9.87 3.00 -5.40
N ALA A 93 -9.95 1.89 -4.67
CA ALA A 93 -11.11 1.51 -3.87
C ALA A 93 -10.65 1.00 -2.50
N PHE A 94 -11.49 1.17 -1.48
CA PHE A 94 -11.25 0.65 -0.14
C PHE A 94 -12.28 -0.42 0.18
N GLU A 95 -11.83 -1.61 0.56
CA GLU A 95 -12.69 -2.69 1.04
C GLU A 95 -12.38 -2.99 2.51
N PHE A 96 -13.42 -2.92 3.35
CA PHE A 96 -13.31 -3.30 4.76
C PHE A 96 -13.99 -4.63 4.96
N LEU A 97 -13.23 -5.61 5.41
CA LEU A 97 -13.69 -6.98 5.59
C LEU A 97 -13.51 -7.42 7.05
N GLU A 98 -14.25 -8.44 7.45
CA GLU A 98 -14.23 -9.03 8.78
C GLU A 98 -13.87 -10.51 8.61
N ASP A 99 -13.04 -11.04 9.52
CA ASP A 99 -12.76 -12.47 9.57
C ASP A 99 -14.07 -13.25 9.71
N THR A 100 -14.26 -14.28 8.90
CA THR A 100 -15.44 -15.14 9.04
C THR A 100 -15.16 -16.24 10.07
N PRO A 101 -16.15 -16.61 10.91
CA PRO A 101 -16.01 -17.72 11.85
C PRO A 101 -15.67 -19.06 11.18
N ASP A 102 -16.02 -19.21 9.90
CA ASP A 102 -15.84 -20.43 9.10
C ASP A 102 -14.44 -20.55 8.46
N GLY A 103 -13.52 -19.62 8.75
CA GLY A 103 -12.07 -19.81 8.54
C GLY A 103 -11.40 -18.93 7.49
N GLU A 104 -12.13 -18.10 6.74
CA GLU A 104 -11.48 -17.13 5.86
C GLU A 104 -11.00 -15.93 6.66
N ARG A 105 -9.68 -15.91 6.90
CA ARG A 105 -8.96 -14.78 7.48
C ARG A 105 -8.79 -13.70 6.43
N VAL A 106 -9.19 -12.48 6.76
CA VAL A 106 -9.04 -11.33 5.87
C VAL A 106 -7.60 -10.85 5.90
N MET A 107 -7.01 -10.80 4.71
CA MET A 107 -5.69 -10.27 4.46
C MET A 107 -5.79 -8.76 4.16
N THR A 108 -5.24 -7.93 5.04
CA THR A 108 -4.95 -6.52 4.74
C THR A 108 -3.83 -6.40 3.69
N GLY A 109 -4.00 -5.49 2.75
CA GLY A 109 -3.01 -5.23 1.71
C GLY A 109 -3.57 -4.42 0.56
N HIS A 110 -2.82 -4.34 -0.53
CA HIS A 110 -3.22 -3.70 -1.77
C HIS A 110 -3.16 -4.67 -2.96
N ASP A 111 -4.08 -4.51 -3.90
CA ASP A 111 -4.06 -5.21 -5.20
C ASP A 111 -4.62 -4.31 -6.32
N HIS A 112 -3.75 -3.82 -7.21
CA HIS A 112 -4.09 -2.88 -8.30
C HIS A 112 -4.95 -1.69 -7.86
N GLY A 113 -4.68 -1.10 -6.69
CA GLY A 113 -5.49 -0.01 -6.13
C GLY A 113 -6.76 -0.45 -5.41
N LEU A 114 -7.02 -1.74 -5.21
CA LEU A 114 -7.96 -2.20 -4.19
C LEU A 114 -7.19 -2.30 -2.87
N ILE A 115 -7.50 -1.42 -1.93
CA ILE A 115 -6.92 -1.41 -0.58
C ILE A 115 -7.88 -2.14 0.35
N THR A 116 -7.49 -3.31 0.81
CA THR A 116 -8.28 -4.16 1.71
C THR A 116 -7.77 -3.96 3.13
N LEU A 117 -8.65 -3.67 4.09
CA LEU A 117 -8.31 -3.66 5.52
C LEU A 117 -9.24 -4.57 6.30
N ASN A 118 -8.66 -5.35 7.21
CA ASN A 118 -9.40 -6.09 8.21
C ASN A 118 -9.95 -5.14 9.29
N ILE A 119 -11.25 -5.21 9.59
CA ILE A 119 -11.88 -4.38 10.62
C ILE A 119 -11.31 -4.63 12.01
N ALA A 120 -10.68 -5.79 12.23
CA ALA A 120 -9.94 -6.12 13.43
C ALA A 120 -8.77 -5.14 13.69
N GLU A 121 -8.20 -4.51 12.66
CA GLU A 121 -7.14 -3.50 12.84
C GLU A 121 -7.63 -2.23 13.54
N ALA A 122 -8.94 -1.97 13.54
CA ALA A 122 -9.51 -0.84 14.27
C ALA A 122 -9.65 -1.12 15.79
N ASP A 123 -9.34 -2.32 16.25
CA ASP A 123 -9.28 -2.69 17.65
C ASP A 123 -7.96 -2.24 18.30
N ASP A 124 -8.04 -1.42 19.34
CA ASP A 124 -6.87 -0.86 20.02
C ASP A 124 -6.09 -1.92 20.78
N ALA A 125 -6.77 -2.89 21.40
CA ALA A 125 -6.13 -3.94 22.18
C ALA A 125 -5.36 -4.90 21.27
N GLN A 126 -5.96 -5.25 20.13
CA GLN A 126 -5.31 -6.11 19.13
C GLN A 126 -4.11 -5.41 18.51
N ARG A 127 -4.23 -4.12 18.12
CA ARG A 127 -3.08 -3.37 17.59
C ARG A 127 -1.95 -3.25 18.60
N GLU A 128 -2.26 -2.99 19.87
CA GLU A 128 -1.24 -2.87 20.91
C GLU A 128 -0.54 -4.21 21.17
N ALA A 129 -1.27 -5.33 21.13
CA ALA A 129 -0.70 -6.66 21.22
C ALA A 129 0.24 -6.97 20.04
N ILE A 130 -0.18 -6.65 18.81
CA ILE A 130 0.65 -6.83 17.60
C ILE A 130 1.88 -5.94 17.67
N ARG A 131 1.72 -4.65 17.99
CA ARG A 131 2.81 -3.68 18.15
C ARG A 131 3.88 -4.20 19.12
N THR A 132 3.43 -4.74 20.26
CA THR A 132 4.33 -5.31 21.28
C THR A 132 5.05 -6.56 20.75
N LYS A 133 4.31 -7.47 20.10
CA LYS A 133 4.86 -8.73 19.56
C LYS A 133 5.89 -8.48 18.46
N MET A 134 5.62 -7.53 17.57
CA MET A 134 6.48 -7.16 16.44
C MET A 134 7.58 -6.16 16.84
N HIS A 135 7.64 -5.75 18.12
CA HIS A 135 8.58 -4.76 18.62
C HIS A 135 8.54 -3.44 17.82
N GLU A 136 7.35 -3.08 17.34
CA GLU A 136 7.13 -1.88 16.56
C GLU A 136 7.01 -0.67 17.51
N PRO A 137 7.76 0.42 17.27
CA PRO A 137 7.69 1.60 18.11
C PRO A 137 6.35 2.34 17.93
N TYR A 138 5.70 2.18 16.78
CA TYR A 138 4.50 2.94 16.42
C TYR A 138 3.65 2.18 15.40
N ARG A 139 2.42 1.81 15.77
CA ARG A 139 1.44 1.16 14.89
C ARG A 139 0.08 1.84 15.01
N THR A 140 -0.42 2.41 13.92
CA THR A 140 -1.72 3.09 13.89
C THR A 140 -2.49 2.73 12.64
N LEU A 141 -3.82 2.73 12.75
CA LEU A 141 -4.70 2.47 11.61
C LEU A 141 -4.45 3.45 10.45
N LEU A 142 -4.26 4.74 10.77
CA LEU A 142 -3.95 5.75 9.76
C LEU A 142 -2.59 5.51 9.10
N GLY A 143 -1.61 5.00 9.85
CA GLY A 143 -0.33 4.56 9.31
C GLY A 143 -0.49 3.47 8.25
N HIS A 144 -1.29 2.43 8.52
CA HIS A 144 -1.56 1.38 7.53
C HIS A 144 -2.22 1.93 6.27
N PHE A 145 -3.26 2.77 6.41
CA PHE A 145 -3.88 3.42 5.24
C PHE A 145 -2.87 4.17 4.37
N ARG A 146 -1.91 4.87 5.01
CA ARG A 146 -0.86 5.61 4.32
C ARG A 146 0.17 4.70 3.66
N HIS A 147 0.46 3.54 4.24
CA HIS A 147 1.33 2.51 3.67
C HIS A 147 0.68 1.91 2.41
N GLU A 148 -0.55 1.40 2.53
CA GLU A 148 -1.25 0.74 1.43
C GLU A 148 -1.50 1.66 0.23
N ILE A 149 -1.87 2.93 0.49
CA ILE A 149 -2.01 3.90 -0.61
C ILE A 149 -0.66 4.28 -1.23
N GLY A 150 0.44 4.15 -0.48
CA GLY A 150 1.78 4.37 -0.99
C GLY A 150 2.13 3.42 -2.13
N HIS A 151 1.76 2.15 -2.01
CA HIS A 151 1.90 1.19 -3.11
C HIS A 151 1.08 1.56 -4.33
N TYR A 152 -0.18 1.98 -4.16
CA TYR A 152 -0.98 2.47 -5.28
C TYR A 152 -0.29 3.66 -5.98
N TYR A 153 0.27 4.61 -5.24
CA TYR A 153 0.97 5.74 -5.84
C TYR A 153 2.33 5.38 -6.44
N PHE A 154 2.94 4.24 -6.08
CA PHE A 154 4.09 3.72 -6.82
C PHE A 154 3.72 3.45 -8.28
N ASP A 155 2.61 2.75 -8.52
CA ASP A 155 2.14 2.42 -9.86
C ASP A 155 1.74 3.66 -10.66
N VAL A 156 1.12 4.63 -9.99
CA VAL A 156 0.63 5.87 -10.62
C VAL A 156 1.77 6.84 -10.94
N LEU A 157 2.74 7.00 -10.05
CA LEU A 157 3.73 8.08 -10.13
C LEU A 157 5.13 7.60 -10.52
N VAL A 158 5.47 6.33 -10.28
CA VAL A 158 6.86 5.85 -10.37
C VAL A 158 7.06 4.77 -11.44
N ALA A 159 6.30 3.67 -11.39
CA ALA A 159 6.61 2.42 -12.10
C ALA A 159 6.98 2.60 -13.58
N ASP A 160 6.10 3.25 -14.35
CA ASP A 160 6.25 3.47 -15.80
C ASP A 160 6.55 4.94 -16.16
N THR A 161 7.23 5.67 -15.26
CA THR A 161 7.52 7.10 -15.45
C THR A 161 9.02 7.39 -15.45
N HIS A 162 9.38 8.65 -15.69
CA HIS A 162 10.76 9.11 -15.58
C HIS A 162 11.34 8.97 -14.16
N TRP A 163 10.50 8.75 -13.14
CA TRP A 163 10.92 8.54 -11.76
C TRP A 163 11.45 7.14 -11.47
N ASN A 164 11.20 6.12 -12.32
CA ASN A 164 11.63 4.75 -12.06
C ASN A 164 13.16 4.60 -11.90
N ALA A 165 13.95 5.23 -12.76
CA ALA A 165 15.41 5.15 -12.66
C ALA A 165 15.96 5.86 -11.41
N PRO A 166 15.56 7.12 -11.09
CA PRO A 166 15.85 7.74 -9.81
C PRO A 166 15.39 6.94 -8.58
N PHE A 167 14.22 6.32 -8.64
CA PHE A 167 13.71 5.45 -7.58
C PHE A 167 14.67 4.28 -7.35
N ARG A 168 15.05 3.54 -8.39
CA ARG A 168 15.98 2.40 -8.25
C ARG A 168 17.34 2.78 -7.71
N ALA A 169 17.84 3.97 -8.06
CA ALA A 169 19.09 4.49 -7.54
C ALA A 169 19.04 4.77 -6.02
N MET A 170 17.84 5.01 -5.46
CA MET A 170 17.65 5.42 -4.08
C MET A 170 17.09 4.33 -3.16
N PHE A 171 16.14 3.53 -3.66
CA PHE A 171 15.43 2.50 -2.90
C PHE A 171 15.91 1.07 -3.23
N GLY A 172 16.61 0.89 -4.36
CA GLY A 172 17.05 -0.41 -4.85
C GLY A 172 16.17 -0.96 -5.97
N ASP A 173 16.51 -2.16 -6.46
CA ASP A 173 15.83 -2.80 -7.57
C ASP A 173 14.60 -3.60 -7.10
N GLU A 174 13.42 -3.06 -7.35
CA GLU A 174 12.13 -3.63 -6.96
C GLU A 174 11.75 -4.89 -7.73
N ARG A 175 12.53 -5.29 -8.74
CA ARG A 175 12.32 -6.55 -9.46
C ARG A 175 12.82 -7.78 -8.71
N ALA A 176 13.44 -7.59 -7.55
CA ALA A 176 13.77 -8.69 -6.66
C ALA A 176 12.50 -9.50 -6.34
N ASP A 177 12.64 -10.81 -6.13
CA ASP A 177 11.49 -11.63 -5.77
C ASP A 177 10.96 -11.19 -4.40
N TYR A 178 9.73 -10.70 -4.40
CA TYR A 178 9.09 -10.14 -3.21
C TYR A 178 8.95 -11.18 -2.10
N GLY A 179 8.47 -12.38 -2.44
CA GLY A 179 8.24 -13.46 -1.47
C GLY A 179 9.53 -13.95 -0.83
N GLU A 180 10.59 -14.12 -1.62
CA GLU A 180 11.91 -14.49 -1.13
C GLU A 180 12.50 -13.40 -0.22
N ALA A 181 12.33 -12.13 -0.61
CA ALA A 181 12.83 -10.99 0.16
C ALA A 181 12.17 -10.89 1.55
N LEU A 182 10.84 -11.06 1.62
CA LEU A 182 10.10 -11.11 2.89
C LEU A 182 10.50 -12.33 3.73
N ALA A 183 10.55 -13.52 3.12
CA ALA A 183 10.94 -14.73 3.82
C ALA A 183 12.36 -14.64 4.42
N ARG A 184 13.28 -13.96 3.73
CA ARG A 184 14.61 -13.64 4.26
C ARG A 184 14.51 -12.66 5.43
N HIS A 185 13.75 -11.57 5.30
CA HIS A 185 13.59 -10.58 6.35
C HIS A 185 13.04 -11.19 7.66
N TYR A 186 12.04 -12.05 7.59
CA TYR A 186 11.50 -12.71 8.79
C TYR A 186 12.46 -13.73 9.41
N ARG A 187 13.30 -14.37 8.60
CA ARG A 187 14.27 -15.36 9.08
C ARG A 187 15.51 -14.71 9.69
N GLU A 188 16.00 -13.65 9.07
CA GLU A 188 17.30 -13.03 9.37
C GLU A 188 17.16 -11.70 10.13
N GLY A 189 15.98 -11.08 10.10
CA GLY A 189 15.71 -9.76 10.63
C GLY A 189 16.18 -8.64 9.68
N ALA A 190 15.99 -7.39 10.14
CA ALA A 190 16.56 -6.23 9.47
C ALA A 190 18.09 -6.19 9.63
N PRO A 191 18.82 -5.62 8.66
CA PRO A 191 20.25 -5.33 8.81
C PRO A 191 20.53 -4.51 10.09
N PRO A 192 21.61 -4.76 10.84
CA PRO A 192 21.86 -4.08 12.12
C PRO A 192 21.88 -2.54 12.07
N ASP A 193 22.21 -1.97 10.92
CA ASP A 193 22.29 -0.54 10.63
C ASP A 193 21.12 -0.02 9.79
N TRP A 194 19.99 -0.75 9.74
CA TRP A 194 18.80 -0.37 8.97
C TRP A 194 18.36 1.07 9.27
N ASN A 195 18.44 1.50 10.53
CA ASN A 195 18.00 2.82 10.99
C ASN A 195 18.80 3.99 10.41
N MET A 196 19.92 3.73 9.72
CA MET A 196 20.68 4.75 9.01
C MET A 196 20.07 5.12 7.65
N ALA A 197 19.26 4.23 7.07
CA ALA A 197 18.74 4.37 5.71
C ALA A 197 17.23 4.14 5.58
N PHE A 198 16.59 3.48 6.53
CA PHE A 198 15.18 3.06 6.46
C PHE A 198 14.37 3.66 7.62
N VAL A 199 13.10 4.02 7.35
CA VAL A 199 12.19 4.58 8.36
C VAL A 199 11.85 3.55 9.44
N SER A 200 11.74 2.28 9.04
CA SER A 200 11.42 1.15 9.89
C SER A 200 12.32 -0.05 9.55
N ALA A 201 12.38 -1.03 10.44
CA ALA A 201 13.04 -2.30 10.16
C ALA A 201 12.41 -2.99 8.94
N TYR A 202 11.08 -2.99 8.87
CA TYR A 202 10.32 -3.62 7.80
C TYR A 202 10.55 -2.98 6.43
N ALA A 203 10.76 -1.65 6.36
CA ALA A 203 11.17 -0.97 5.14
C ALA A 203 12.45 -1.55 4.50
N SER A 204 13.32 -2.23 5.27
CA SER A 204 14.51 -2.89 4.72
C SER A 204 14.22 -4.22 4.00
N ALA A 205 12.99 -4.74 4.08
CA ALA A 205 12.62 -6.04 3.53
C ALA A 205 12.66 -6.05 2.00
N HIS A 206 12.12 -5.01 1.35
CA HIS A 206 12.02 -4.91 -0.09
C HIS A 206 11.91 -3.44 -0.54
N PRO A 207 12.41 -3.05 -1.74
CA PRO A 207 12.30 -1.67 -2.23
C PRO A 207 10.87 -1.11 -2.32
N TRP A 208 9.86 -1.96 -2.57
CA TRP A 208 8.45 -1.55 -2.50
C TRP A 208 8.00 -1.21 -1.08
N GLU A 209 8.46 -1.95 -0.07
CA GLU A 209 8.14 -1.65 1.34
C GLU A 209 8.85 -0.38 1.80
N ASP A 210 10.10 -0.19 1.37
CA ASP A 210 10.86 1.05 1.64
C ASP A 210 10.15 2.29 1.07
N TRP A 211 9.63 2.17 -0.16
CA TRP A 211 8.79 3.20 -0.76
C TRP A 211 7.52 3.47 0.05
N ALA A 212 6.73 2.43 0.34
CA ALA A 212 5.44 2.56 1.02
C ALA A 212 5.60 3.14 2.43
N GLU A 213 6.61 2.68 3.18
CA GLU A 213 6.94 3.20 4.52
C GLU A 213 7.43 4.65 4.47
N THR A 214 8.31 4.99 3.52
CA THR A 214 8.79 6.37 3.33
C THR A 214 7.64 7.30 2.93
N TRP A 215 6.77 6.85 2.00
CA TRP A 215 5.58 7.56 1.58
C TRP A 215 4.63 7.80 2.76
N ALA A 216 4.39 6.76 3.55
CA ALA A 216 3.53 6.86 4.71
C ALA A 216 4.07 7.85 5.74
N HIS A 217 5.38 7.86 5.93
CA HIS A 217 6.07 8.80 6.81
C HIS A 217 6.02 10.23 6.29
N TYR A 218 6.13 10.43 4.97
CA TYR A 218 5.96 11.75 4.35
C TYR A 218 4.55 12.29 4.60
N LEU A 219 3.49 11.49 4.35
CA LEU A 219 2.11 11.89 4.63
C LEU A 219 1.85 12.12 6.13
N HIS A 220 2.51 11.35 7.01
CA HIS A 220 2.48 11.59 8.45
C HIS A 220 3.00 12.99 8.78
N MET A 221 4.17 13.35 8.24
CA MET A 221 4.80 14.65 8.48
C MET A 221 3.91 15.80 7.97
N VAL A 222 3.46 15.73 6.72
CA VAL A 222 2.63 16.76 6.09
C VAL A 222 1.32 16.97 6.85
N ASP A 223 0.56 15.90 7.13
CA ASP A 223 -0.72 16.00 7.83
C ASP A 223 -0.59 16.55 9.26
N THR A 224 0.49 16.20 9.95
CA THR A 224 0.75 16.68 11.32
C THR A 224 1.13 18.16 11.31
N LEU A 225 1.95 18.58 10.34
CA LEU A 225 2.30 19.98 10.12
C LEU A 225 1.09 20.84 9.74
N ASP A 226 0.23 20.32 8.86
CA ASP A 226 -1.00 20.98 8.46
C ASP A 226 -1.97 21.13 9.63
N THR A 227 -2.10 20.08 10.45
CA THR A 227 -2.90 20.13 11.69
C THR A 227 -2.37 21.19 12.66
N ALA A 228 -1.06 21.24 12.89
CA ALA A 228 -0.46 22.26 13.74
C ALA A 228 -0.74 23.67 13.23
N THR A 229 -0.63 23.89 11.92
CA THR A 229 -0.92 25.17 11.26
C THR A 229 -2.40 25.54 11.41
N SER A 230 -3.31 24.60 11.15
CA SER A 230 -4.76 24.77 11.31
C SER A 230 -5.19 25.08 12.75
N CYS A 231 -4.47 24.54 13.74
CA CYS A 231 -4.68 24.87 15.15
C CYS A 231 -4.08 26.24 15.55
N GLY A 232 -3.33 26.90 14.66
CA GLY A 232 -2.59 28.12 14.97
C GLY A 232 -1.43 27.92 15.93
N LEU A 233 -0.90 26.68 16.01
CA LEU A 233 0.21 26.36 16.91
C LEU A 233 1.48 27.10 16.46
N LYS A 234 2.07 27.85 17.39
CA LYS A 234 3.36 28.51 17.21
C LYS A 234 4.24 28.25 18.42
N LEU A 235 5.53 28.05 18.18
CA LEU A 235 6.55 27.97 19.22
C LEU A 235 7.41 29.23 19.13
N VAL A 236 7.32 30.07 20.15
CA VAL A 236 8.06 31.34 20.26
C VAL A 236 8.75 31.36 21.63
N PRO A 237 9.85 30.61 21.80
CA PRO A 237 10.55 30.54 23.08
C PRO A 237 11.30 31.85 23.38
N ASP A 238 11.51 32.14 24.66
CA ASP A 238 12.31 33.29 25.10
C ASP A 238 13.82 33.09 24.85
N ASP A 239 14.29 31.83 24.94
CA ASP A 239 15.68 31.47 24.65
C ASP A 239 15.86 31.29 23.14
N PRO A 240 16.75 32.05 22.47
CA PRO A 240 17.02 31.91 21.04
C PRO A 240 17.67 30.57 20.64
N ALA A 241 18.17 29.77 21.60
CA ALA A 241 18.68 28.43 21.34
C ALA A 241 17.56 27.37 21.22
N GLU A 242 16.33 27.68 21.66
CA GLU A 242 15.21 26.75 21.60
C GLU A 242 14.55 26.73 20.22
N PRO A 243 14.02 25.57 19.78
CA PRO A 243 13.38 25.45 18.47
C PRO A 243 12.18 26.37 18.31
N THR A 244 12.15 27.14 17.21
CA THR A 244 11.06 28.07 16.88
C THR A 244 10.19 27.49 15.76
N LEU A 245 8.87 27.66 15.88
CA LEU A 245 7.89 27.32 14.85
C LEU A 245 6.97 28.51 14.64
N SER A 246 7.22 29.29 13.59
CA SER A 246 6.45 30.51 13.30
C SER A 246 5.91 30.58 11.87
N ASP A 247 6.50 29.82 10.95
CA ASP A 247 6.01 29.65 9.59
C ASP A 247 4.66 28.90 9.61
N THR A 248 3.69 29.47 8.91
CA THR A 248 2.33 28.96 8.76
C THR A 248 1.94 28.84 7.28
N SER A 249 2.93 28.78 6.39
CA SER A 249 2.69 28.60 4.96
C SER A 249 1.96 27.27 4.71
N PRO A 250 1.01 27.23 3.75
CA PRO A 250 0.34 26.00 3.36
C PRO A 250 1.35 24.89 3.04
N VAL A 251 1.04 23.65 3.43
CA VAL A 251 1.97 22.52 3.28
C VAL A 251 2.17 22.12 1.82
N GLU A 252 1.17 22.38 1.00
CA GLU A 252 1.13 22.08 -0.44
C GLU A 252 2.09 22.95 -1.26
N ASP A 253 2.36 24.17 -0.80
CA ASP A 253 3.24 25.14 -1.48
C ASP A 253 4.66 25.17 -0.89
N ALA A 254 4.89 24.47 0.23
CA ALA A 254 6.14 24.54 0.96
C ALA A 254 7.25 23.71 0.29
N ALA A 255 8.47 24.25 0.21
CA ALA A 255 9.62 23.46 -0.19
C ALA A 255 9.92 22.41 0.90
N PHE A 256 10.50 21.28 0.49
CA PHE A 256 10.86 20.20 1.42
C PHE A 256 11.71 20.66 2.61
N ASP A 257 12.66 21.58 2.39
CA ASP A 257 13.52 22.09 3.46
C ASP A 257 12.74 22.92 4.49
N ASP A 258 11.69 23.64 4.05
CA ASP A 258 10.81 24.39 4.95
C ASP A 258 9.94 23.43 5.78
N LEU A 259 9.43 22.35 5.15
CA LEU A 259 8.73 21.28 5.86
C LEU A 259 9.62 20.66 6.96
N MET A 260 10.88 20.36 6.65
CA MET A 260 11.83 19.79 7.61
C MET A 260 12.19 20.78 8.74
N GLN A 261 12.38 22.06 8.41
CA GLN A 261 12.63 23.11 9.41
C GLN A 261 11.45 23.27 10.38
N ARG A 262 10.23 23.07 9.92
CA ARG A 262 9.02 23.08 10.75
C ARG A 262 8.82 21.79 11.53
N TRP A 263 9.20 20.66 10.95
CA TRP A 263 9.00 19.33 11.53
C TRP A 263 9.78 19.12 12.82
N PHE A 264 11.04 19.57 12.85
CA PHE A 264 11.90 19.37 14.01
C PHE A 264 11.39 20.08 15.29
N PRO A 265 11.08 21.39 15.28
CA PRO A 265 10.48 22.06 16.44
C PRO A 265 9.15 21.43 16.88
N LEU A 266 8.30 21.02 15.93
CA LEU A 266 7.00 20.44 16.23
C LEU A 266 7.15 19.11 16.97
N THR A 267 8.00 18.21 16.48
CA THR A 267 8.26 16.91 17.10
C THR A 267 8.98 17.04 18.45
N TYR A 268 9.87 18.02 18.59
CA TYR A 268 10.47 18.37 19.88
C TYR A 268 9.40 18.76 20.91
N ALA A 269 8.49 19.67 20.56
CA ALA A 269 7.41 20.09 21.45
C ALA A 269 6.46 18.93 21.77
N LEU A 270 6.06 18.15 20.76
CA LEU A 270 5.18 16.99 20.93
C LEU A 270 5.76 15.96 21.91
N ASN A 271 7.02 15.56 21.73
CA ASN A 271 7.66 14.60 22.60
C ASN A 271 7.87 15.15 24.01
N SER A 272 8.21 16.44 24.14
CA SER A 272 8.36 17.10 25.45
C SER A 272 7.03 17.16 26.22
N LEU A 273 5.92 17.45 25.54
CA LEU A 273 4.58 17.42 26.11
C LEU A 273 4.20 16.00 26.54
N ASN A 274 4.45 14.98 25.70
CA ASN A 274 4.18 13.59 26.04
C ASN A 274 4.96 13.14 27.30
N ARG A 275 6.25 13.43 27.37
CA ARG A 275 7.08 13.10 28.55
C ARG A 275 6.56 13.80 29.81
N SER A 276 6.08 15.03 29.69
CA SER A 276 5.49 15.79 30.81
C SER A 276 4.18 15.17 31.33
N LEU A 277 3.44 14.49 30.45
CA LEU A 277 2.24 13.72 30.78
C LEU A 277 2.56 12.30 31.29
N GLY A 278 3.84 11.91 31.36
CA GLY A 278 4.26 10.55 31.71
C GLY A 278 4.02 9.52 30.60
N MET A 279 3.83 9.98 29.37
CA MET A 279 3.60 9.14 28.20
C MET A 279 4.91 8.94 27.42
N PRO A 280 5.06 7.82 26.67
CA PRO A 280 6.13 7.67 25.70
C PRO A 280 6.12 8.77 24.65
N ASP A 281 7.26 8.96 23.97
CA ASP A 281 7.39 9.90 22.86
C ASP A 281 6.29 9.65 21.81
N GLY A 282 5.56 10.71 21.45
CA GLY A 282 4.49 10.63 20.46
C GLY A 282 5.01 10.42 19.04
N TYR A 283 6.26 10.84 18.82
CA TYR A 283 7.03 10.62 17.61
C TYR A 283 8.38 9.97 17.98
N PRO A 284 8.46 8.63 18.01
CA PRO A 284 9.64 7.89 18.48
C PRO A 284 10.69 7.64 17.37
N PHE A 285 10.63 8.35 16.25
CA PHE A 285 11.52 8.13 15.11
C PHE A 285 12.70 9.09 15.13
N ALA A 286 13.87 8.58 14.75
CA ALA A 286 15.05 9.39 14.46
C ALA A 286 15.31 9.36 12.94
N LEU A 287 15.12 10.49 12.27
CA LEU A 287 15.30 10.57 10.82
C LEU A 287 16.78 10.73 10.47
N ALA A 288 17.42 9.61 10.11
CA ALA A 288 18.78 9.61 9.57
C ALA A 288 18.83 10.29 8.19
N GLN A 289 20.02 10.74 7.78
CA GLN A 289 20.20 11.44 6.51
C GLN A 289 19.67 10.63 5.31
N GLY A 290 19.88 9.31 5.28
CA GLY A 290 19.37 8.45 4.20
C GLY A 290 17.84 8.47 4.09
N VAL A 291 17.15 8.52 5.24
CA VAL A 291 15.69 8.64 5.28
C VAL A 291 15.23 10.02 4.82
N VAL A 292 15.92 11.09 5.23
CA VAL A 292 15.59 12.46 4.80
C VAL A 292 15.71 12.63 3.29
N GLU A 293 16.72 12.01 2.65
CA GLU A 293 16.86 12.04 1.18
C GLU A 293 15.73 11.28 0.47
N LYS A 294 15.28 10.16 1.04
CA LYS A 294 14.11 9.43 0.54
C LYS A 294 12.81 10.22 0.69
N LEU A 295 12.61 10.90 1.82
CA LEU A 295 11.48 11.81 2.02
C LEU A 295 11.53 12.99 1.02
N ARG A 296 12.70 13.55 0.75
CA ARG A 296 12.89 14.57 -0.29
C ARG A 296 12.55 14.04 -1.68
N PHE A 297 12.87 12.78 -1.96
CA PHE A 297 12.48 12.13 -3.20
C PHE A 297 10.97 12.00 -3.33
N VAL A 298 10.28 11.48 -2.30
CA VAL A 298 8.81 11.41 -2.28
C VAL A 298 8.19 12.79 -2.52
N HIS A 299 8.69 13.83 -1.84
CA HIS A 299 8.24 15.20 -2.06
C HIS A 299 8.37 15.66 -3.52
N ARG A 300 9.50 15.38 -4.18
CA ARG A 300 9.72 15.73 -5.60
C ARG A 300 8.78 14.95 -6.53
N VAL A 301 8.52 13.67 -6.25
CA VAL A 301 7.58 12.86 -7.03
C VAL A 301 6.17 13.46 -6.94
N ILE A 302 5.72 13.82 -5.74
CA ILE A 302 4.41 14.45 -5.52
C ILE A 302 4.34 15.82 -6.20
N ALA A 303 5.34 16.68 -6.02
CA ALA A 303 5.40 18.00 -6.65
C ALA A 303 5.51 17.93 -8.19
N GLY A 304 6.02 16.83 -8.74
CA GLY A 304 6.04 16.57 -10.18
C GLY A 304 4.67 16.26 -10.78
N GLY A 305 3.67 15.97 -9.93
CA GLY A 305 2.30 15.67 -10.34
C GLY A 305 2.15 14.34 -11.09
N VAL A 306 0.91 14.05 -11.47
CA VAL A 306 0.56 12.85 -12.25
C VAL A 306 1.01 13.07 -13.70
N PRO A 307 1.75 12.13 -14.32
CA PRO A 307 2.09 12.25 -15.72
C PRO A 307 0.82 12.26 -16.58
N VAL A 308 0.73 13.22 -17.51
CA VAL A 308 -0.30 13.19 -18.55
C VAL A 308 -0.01 11.99 -19.46
N ARG A 309 -0.79 10.91 -19.32
CA ARG A 309 -0.77 9.81 -20.29
C ARG A 309 -1.41 10.35 -21.57
N GLU A 310 -0.61 10.68 -22.57
CA GLU A 310 -1.13 10.89 -23.92
C GLU A 310 -1.84 9.61 -24.34
N THR A 311 -3.18 9.66 -24.37
CA THR A 311 -3.98 8.60 -24.95
C THR A 311 -3.60 8.53 -26.43
N GLY A 312 -2.91 7.45 -26.81
CA GLY A 312 -2.44 7.20 -28.16
C GLY A 312 -3.59 7.13 -29.14
N ALA A 313 -4.01 8.28 -29.64
CA ALA A 313 -4.94 8.44 -30.74
C ALA A 313 -4.39 9.52 -31.66
N GLN A 314 -3.30 9.20 -32.38
CA GLN A 314 -2.99 9.67 -33.74
C GLN A 314 -1.57 9.26 -34.17
N SER A 315 -1.47 8.31 -35.12
CA SER A 315 -0.66 8.42 -36.35
C SER A 315 -0.61 7.08 -37.11
N GLU A 316 -1.77 6.55 -37.53
CA GLU A 316 -1.84 5.74 -38.75
C GLU A 316 -2.23 6.66 -39.92
N ALA A 317 -1.33 7.55 -40.31
CA ALA A 317 -1.47 8.33 -41.55
C ALA A 317 -0.13 8.94 -41.98
N SER A 318 0.86 8.11 -42.32
CA SER A 318 1.86 8.42 -43.36
C SER A 318 2.90 7.32 -43.53
N ALA A 319 2.55 6.25 -44.25
CA ALA A 319 3.53 5.41 -44.93
C ALA A 319 2.89 4.61 -46.08
N SER A 320 2.26 5.32 -47.02
CA SER A 320 1.92 4.79 -48.34
C SER A 320 2.79 5.50 -49.38
N ALA A 321 4.06 5.11 -49.48
CA ALA A 321 4.84 5.06 -50.73
C ALA A 321 6.33 4.78 -50.44
N ALA A 322 6.75 3.52 -50.58
CA ALA A 322 8.05 3.12 -51.15
C ALA A 322 8.15 1.59 -51.11
N GLY A 323 8.24 0.96 -52.29
CA GLY A 323 8.29 -0.49 -52.43
C GLY A 323 9.70 -1.09 -52.40
N ALA A 324 9.70 -2.37 -52.01
CA ALA A 324 10.49 -3.51 -52.53
C ALA A 324 12.02 -3.58 -52.35
N ASN A 325 12.49 -4.44 -51.42
CA ASN A 325 13.04 -5.79 -51.69
C ASN A 325 13.72 -6.40 -50.42
N GLY A 326 13.47 -7.69 -50.13
CA GLY A 326 13.84 -8.43 -48.89
C GLY A 326 15.28 -9.00 -48.82
N PRO A 327 15.59 -10.13 -48.11
CA PRO A 327 14.74 -11.02 -47.31
C PRO A 327 15.24 -11.38 -45.87
N SER A 328 14.33 -11.97 -45.10
CA SER A 328 14.40 -12.96 -44.00
C SER A 328 15.62 -13.08 -43.05
N ALA A 329 15.35 -12.96 -41.75
CA ALA A 329 15.82 -13.92 -40.74
C ALA A 329 14.83 -14.00 -39.56
N ASP A 330 14.57 -15.24 -39.18
CA ASP A 330 13.66 -15.79 -38.17
C ASP A 330 14.19 -15.62 -36.74
N SER A 331 13.27 -15.42 -35.78
CA SER A 331 13.14 -16.16 -34.51
C SER A 331 12.74 -15.29 -33.31
N GLY A 332 11.76 -15.80 -32.55
CA GLY A 332 11.74 -15.64 -31.10
C GLY A 332 10.68 -14.71 -30.50
N ALA A 333 9.40 -15.08 -30.63
CA ALA A 333 8.36 -14.59 -29.75
C ALA A 333 8.63 -15.05 -28.29
N GLY A 334 8.72 -14.09 -27.37
CA GLY A 334 8.76 -14.33 -25.93
C GLY A 334 7.72 -13.45 -25.25
N ALA A 335 6.71 -14.09 -24.69
CA ALA A 335 5.49 -13.47 -24.18
C ALA A 335 5.74 -12.52 -23.01
N ASN A 336 5.06 -11.38 -23.08
CA ASN A 336 4.90 -10.41 -22.01
C ASN A 336 3.94 -11.00 -20.96
N THR A 337 4.45 -11.45 -19.83
CA THR A 337 3.64 -11.82 -18.66
C THR A 337 3.87 -10.78 -17.58
N GLY A 338 2.91 -9.86 -17.46
CA GLY A 338 2.79 -8.97 -16.30
C GLY A 338 2.56 -9.81 -15.06
N ALA A 339 3.49 -9.75 -14.11
CA ALA A 339 3.36 -10.34 -12.80
C ALA A 339 2.93 -9.25 -11.82
N SER A 340 1.63 -9.20 -11.60
CA SER A 340 0.98 -8.59 -10.45
C SER A 340 1.32 -9.44 -9.23
N GLY A 341 2.20 -8.93 -8.38
CA GLY A 341 2.39 -9.49 -7.04
C GLY A 341 1.34 -8.86 -6.13
N ALA A 342 0.20 -9.53 -5.93
CA ALA A 342 -0.60 -9.27 -4.74
C ALA A 342 0.27 -9.68 -3.55
N ALA A 343 0.73 -8.71 -2.77
CA ALA A 343 1.53 -8.94 -1.58
C ALA A 343 0.58 -9.24 -0.41
N PRO A 344 0.50 -10.49 0.08
CA PRO A 344 -0.09 -10.73 1.39
C PRO A 344 0.88 -10.18 2.44
N SER A 345 0.42 -9.26 3.29
CA SER A 345 1.02 -9.03 4.62
C SER A 345 0.92 -10.33 5.45
N LEU A 346 1.88 -11.25 5.33
CA LEU A 346 1.89 -12.54 6.05
C LEU A 346 2.17 -12.39 7.56
N GLU A 347 1.51 -11.43 8.23
CA GLU A 347 1.53 -11.25 9.68
C GLU A 347 0.86 -12.39 10.46
N GLN A 348 0.20 -13.34 9.79
CA GLN A 348 -0.65 -14.35 10.42
C GLN A 348 -0.04 -15.75 10.59
N GLU A 349 1.04 -16.14 9.91
CA GLU A 349 1.65 -17.46 10.14
C GLU A 349 2.39 -17.57 11.49
N MET A 350 2.68 -16.44 12.15
CA MET A 350 3.28 -16.44 13.49
C MET A 350 2.26 -16.36 14.63
N LEU A 351 0.95 -16.41 14.37
CA LEU A 351 -0.11 -16.32 15.38
C LEU A 351 -0.63 -17.67 15.92
N ASP A 352 -0.12 -18.81 15.44
CA ASP A 352 -0.38 -20.11 16.08
C ASP A 352 0.75 -20.50 17.07
N PRO A 353 0.41 -21.14 18.21
CA PRO A 353 1.35 -21.52 19.27
C PRO A 353 2.35 -22.62 18.90
#